data_AF-A0A924CHG0-F1
#
_entry.id   AF-A0A924CHG0-F1
#
_cell.length_a   1.000
_cell.length_b   1.000
_cell.length_c   1.000
_cell.angle_alpha   90.00
_cell.angle_beta   90.00
_cell.angle_gamma   90.00
#
_symmetry.space_group_name_H-M   'P 1'
#
loop_
_entity.id
_entity.type
_entity.pdbx_description
1 polymer ?
#
loop_
_entity_poly.entity_id
_entity_poly.type
_entity_poly.pdbx_seq_one_letter_code
_entity_poly.pdbx_strand_id
1 'polypeptide(L)'
;MGVHIGRRQQGFTIIEVMLFFAVTGALMLGVMGSASVGVNTQRYSDAVNTFTAIVQQEFTNVTNVVNTKSIDTLCGVGTGAERPRGISSCVILGRLMTVDGQGDIILSNIIGSDPGSANESDTELEVIQSYDPKVDTSSQESDAMSWGTKLERGNPLATSNASIVLLRSPRSGNVYSYVIHSPSEIITTTDKLRDGISDLISASPATNSVNQYLCIDRSGWVVTPARAVRLAPFASGPSGVANVEVSGSVCAS
;
A
#
# COMPACT_ATOMS: atom_id res chain seq x y z
N MET A 1 81.60 33.46 19.86
CA MET A 1 80.57 32.44 20.16
C MET A 1 79.21 33.07 19.88
N GLY A 2 78.37 32.43 19.05
CA GLY A 2 76.99 32.86 18.81
C GLY A 2 76.68 33.38 17.39
N VAL A 3 76.61 32.47 16.41
CA VAL A 3 75.94 32.76 15.13
C VAL A 3 74.43 32.62 15.37
N HIS A 4 73.70 33.72 15.32
CA HIS A 4 72.24 33.72 15.34
C HIS A 4 71.72 33.30 13.97
N ILE A 5 71.24 32.04 13.88
CA ILE A 5 70.49 31.55 12.73
C ILE A 5 69.07 32.14 12.83
N GLY A 6 68.83 33.22 12.08
CA GLY A 6 67.50 33.76 11.88
C GLY A 6 66.63 32.74 11.13
N ARG A 7 65.68 32.13 11.84
CA ARG A 7 64.69 31.21 11.28
C ARG A 7 63.81 32.00 10.30
N ARG A 8 63.99 31.83 8.99
CA ARG A 8 63.10 32.42 7.97
C ARG A 8 61.69 31.89 8.21
N GLN A 9 60.77 32.77 8.61
CA GLN A 9 59.35 32.47 8.61
C GLN A 9 58.92 32.35 7.14
N GLN A 10 58.71 31.11 6.68
CA GLN A 10 58.18 30.85 5.35
C GLN A 10 56.67 31.12 5.40
N GLY A 11 56.24 32.20 4.74
CA GLY A 11 54.83 32.46 4.49
C GLY A 11 54.29 31.54 3.39
N PHE A 12 53.01 31.21 3.46
CA PHE A 12 52.31 30.47 2.42
C PHE A 12 52.28 31.25 1.10
N THR A 13 52.51 30.56 -0.01
CA THR A 13 52.40 31.20 -1.33
C THR A 13 50.95 31.30 -1.77
N ILE A 14 50.63 32.31 -2.61
CA ILE A 14 49.27 32.49 -3.16
C ILE A 14 48.80 31.23 -3.89
N ILE A 15 49.70 30.52 -4.58
CA ILE A 15 49.40 29.26 -5.28
C ILE A 15 48.97 28.17 -4.29
N GLU A 16 49.63 28.05 -3.14
CA GLU A 16 49.31 27.04 -2.13
C GLU A 16 47.95 27.28 -1.48
N VAL A 17 47.62 28.55 -1.19
CA VAL A 17 46.31 28.93 -0.67
C VAL A 17 45.21 28.64 -1.69
N MET A 18 45.43 28.96 -2.97
CA MET A 18 44.48 28.66 -4.05
C MET A 18 44.28 27.15 -4.24
N LEU A 19 45.36 26.37 -4.18
CA LEU A 19 45.29 24.91 -4.29
C LEU A 19 44.53 24.29 -3.11
N PHE A 20 44.78 24.78 -1.89
CA PHE A 20 44.05 24.35 -0.70
C PHE A 20 42.54 24.61 -0.85
N PHE A 21 42.14 25.83 -1.22
CA PHE A 21 40.73 26.16 -1.44
C PHE A 21 40.08 25.32 -2.55
N ALA A 22 40.80 25.06 -3.65
CA ALA A 22 40.30 24.22 -4.73
C ALA A 22 40.04 22.78 -4.26
N VAL A 23 40.97 22.19 -3.51
CA VAL A 23 40.84 20.82 -2.99
C VAL A 23 39.75 20.76 -1.92
N THR A 24 39.73 21.70 -0.96
CA THR A 24 38.69 21.75 0.07
C THR A 24 37.30 21.96 -0.52
N GLY A 25 37.17 22.85 -1.52
CA GLY A 25 35.92 23.07 -2.24
C GLY A 25 35.44 21.84 -3.02
N ALA A 26 36.35 21.16 -3.73
CA ALA A 26 36.03 19.93 -4.45
C ALA A 26 35.59 18.80 -3.50
N LEU A 27 36.27 18.64 -2.35
CA LEU A 27 35.89 17.67 -1.33
C LEU A 27 34.51 18.00 -0.73
N MET A 28 34.24 19.28 -0.44
CA MET A 28 32.95 19.71 0.09
C MET A 28 31.80 19.41 -0.87
N LEU A 29 31.97 19.70 -2.16
CA LEU A 29 30.99 19.36 -3.20
C LEU A 29 30.79 17.84 -3.34
N GLY A 30 31.87 17.06 -3.24
CA GLY A 30 31.81 15.59 -3.26
C GLY A 30 31.00 15.01 -2.10
N VAL A 31 31.17 15.55 -0.88
CA VAL A 31 30.42 15.12 0.31
C VAL A 31 28.95 15.53 0.23
N MET A 32 28.64 16.75 -0.24
CA MET A 32 27.25 17.20 -0.38
C MET A 32 26.50 16.40 -1.46
N GLY A 33 27.18 16.04 -2.56
CA GLY A 33 26.61 15.19 -3.61
C GLY A 33 26.27 13.78 -3.12
N SER A 34 27.16 13.15 -2.34
CA SER A 34 26.93 11.78 -1.83
C SER A 34 25.87 11.70 -0.74
N ALA A 35 25.77 12.72 0.12
CA ALA A 35 24.75 12.77 1.17
C ALA A 35 23.31 12.81 0.58
N SER A 36 23.11 13.51 -0.54
CA SER A 36 21.78 13.64 -1.16
C SER A 36 21.24 12.32 -1.72
N VAL A 37 22.11 11.51 -2.34
CA VAL A 37 21.73 10.20 -2.91
C VAL A 37 21.37 9.19 -1.82
N GLY A 38 22.11 9.20 -0.70
CA GLY A 38 21.84 8.32 0.44
C GLY A 38 20.48 8.60 1.08
N VAL A 39 20.12 9.87 1.24
CA VAL A 39 18.83 10.25 1.82
C VAL A 39 17.66 9.80 0.95
N ASN A 40 17.70 10.01 -0.36
CA ASN A 40 16.58 9.61 -1.23
C ASN A 40 16.41 8.09 -1.29
N THR A 41 17.52 7.34 -1.26
CA THR A 41 17.49 5.88 -1.16
C THR A 41 16.82 5.41 0.13
N GLN A 42 17.17 6.05 1.25
CA GLN A 42 16.58 5.74 2.55
C GLN A 42 15.08 6.06 2.57
N ARG A 43 14.68 7.24 2.09
CA ARG A 43 13.28 7.66 1.99
C ARG A 43 12.45 6.68 1.17
N TYR A 44 12.97 6.24 0.03
CA TYR A 44 12.32 5.27 -0.82
C TYR A 44 12.17 3.91 -0.11
N SER A 45 13.22 3.41 0.52
CA SER A 45 13.15 2.16 1.29
C SER A 45 12.14 2.24 2.44
N ASP A 46 12.15 3.34 3.19
CA ASP A 46 11.24 3.58 4.30
C ASP A 46 9.79 3.69 3.81
N ALA A 47 9.55 4.35 2.67
CA ALA A 47 8.23 4.42 2.06
C ALA A 47 7.69 3.04 1.66
N VAL A 48 8.51 2.23 0.99
CA VAL A 48 8.09 0.88 0.57
C VAL A 48 7.83 0.00 1.79
N ASN A 49 8.68 0.07 2.81
CA ASN A 49 8.50 -0.70 4.04
C ASN A 49 7.25 -0.25 4.82
N THR A 50 7.01 1.06 4.91
CA THR A 50 5.81 1.61 5.57
C THR A 50 4.56 1.16 4.83
N PHE A 51 4.52 1.29 3.50
CA PHE A 51 3.38 0.85 2.71
C PHE A 51 3.14 -0.66 2.82
N THR A 52 4.21 -1.47 2.82
CA THR A 52 4.11 -2.92 3.08
C THR A 52 3.48 -3.19 4.45
N ALA A 53 3.89 -2.46 5.49
CA ALA A 53 3.37 -2.61 6.85
C ALA A 53 1.89 -2.22 6.93
N ILE A 54 1.47 -1.14 6.24
CA ILE A 54 0.06 -0.73 6.15
C ILE A 54 -0.78 -1.87 5.54
N VAL A 55 -0.34 -2.41 4.39
CA VAL A 55 -1.07 -3.52 3.74
C VAL A 55 -1.11 -4.76 4.65
N GLN A 56 0.00 -5.11 5.31
CA GLN A 56 0.05 -6.22 6.28
C GLN A 56 -0.89 -6.01 7.48
N GLN A 57 -1.00 -4.77 7.98
CA GLN A 57 -1.92 -4.43 9.06
C GLN A 57 -3.37 -4.66 8.62
N GLU A 58 -3.72 -4.29 7.39
CA GLU A 58 -5.07 -4.50 6.87
C GLU A 58 -5.42 -5.99 6.73
N PHE A 59 -4.47 -6.85 6.33
CA PHE A 59 -4.66 -8.31 6.40
C PHE A 59 -4.86 -8.81 7.85
N THR A 60 -4.17 -8.21 8.82
CA THR A 60 -4.34 -8.54 10.24
C THR A 60 -5.73 -8.13 10.73
N ASN A 61 -6.23 -6.96 10.30
CA ASN A 61 -7.55 -6.45 10.64
C ASN A 61 -8.66 -7.32 10.03
N VAL A 62 -8.49 -7.82 8.81
CA VAL A 62 -9.43 -8.74 8.15
C VAL A 62 -9.46 -10.13 8.79
N THR A 63 -8.34 -10.60 9.32
CA THR A 63 -8.30 -11.91 10.01
C THR A 63 -8.79 -11.84 11.46
N ASN A 64 -8.60 -10.70 12.12
CA ASN A 64 -9.03 -10.45 13.52
C ASN A 64 -10.24 -9.51 13.59
N VAL A 65 -11.34 -9.90 12.94
CA VAL A 65 -12.56 -9.10 12.90
C VAL A 65 -13.21 -9.00 14.28
N VAL A 66 -13.44 -7.76 14.73
CA VAL A 66 -14.27 -7.48 15.91
C VAL A 66 -15.57 -6.81 15.43
N ASN A 67 -16.67 -7.57 15.42
CA ASN A 67 -17.98 -7.01 15.13
C ASN A 67 -18.45 -6.15 16.32
N THR A 68 -18.70 -4.87 16.08
CA THR A 68 -19.24 -3.95 17.09
C THR A 68 -20.72 -3.71 16.83
N LYS A 69 -21.52 -3.50 17.88
CA LYS A 69 -22.98 -3.32 17.74
C LYS A 69 -23.41 -2.11 16.91
N SER A 70 -22.50 -1.18 16.60
CA SER A 70 -22.80 0.02 15.81
C SER A 70 -23.06 -0.27 14.33
N ILE A 71 -22.60 -1.42 13.80
CA ILE A 71 -22.76 -1.74 12.37
C ILE A 71 -24.17 -2.22 12.00
N ASP A 72 -25.00 -2.63 12.97
CA ASP A 72 -26.36 -3.14 12.71
C ASP A 72 -27.25 -2.09 12.00
N THR A 73 -27.01 -0.80 12.26
CA THR A 73 -27.74 0.30 11.61
C THR A 73 -27.41 0.45 10.12
N LEU A 74 -26.23 0.01 9.68
CA LEU A 74 -25.73 0.17 8.31
C LEU A 74 -26.25 -0.92 7.35
N CYS A 75 -26.56 -2.10 7.88
CA CYS A 75 -27.14 -3.19 7.10
C CYS A 75 -28.66 -3.01 6.81
N GLY A 76 -29.25 -1.86 7.18
CA GLY A 76 -30.61 -1.50 6.74
C GLY A 76 -31.73 -2.38 7.32
N VAL A 77 -31.48 -3.04 8.44
CA VAL A 77 -32.50 -3.84 9.11
C VAL A 77 -33.52 -2.90 9.72
N GLY A 78 -34.65 -2.74 9.02
CA GLY A 78 -35.73 -1.85 9.43
C GLY A 78 -36.15 -2.09 10.88
N THR A 79 -36.49 -1.00 11.57
CA THR A 79 -36.91 -0.92 12.97
C THR A 79 -38.19 -1.71 13.33
N GLY A 80 -38.65 -2.63 12.48
CA GLY A 80 -39.93 -3.32 12.57
C GLY A 80 -39.88 -4.85 12.65
N ALA A 81 -38.71 -5.49 12.59
CA ALA A 81 -38.59 -6.92 12.85
C ALA A 81 -37.98 -7.14 14.24
N GLU A 82 -38.80 -7.60 15.20
CA GLU A 82 -38.35 -8.04 16.52
C GLU A 82 -37.36 -9.20 16.37
N ARG A 83 -36.06 -8.89 16.28
CA ARG A 83 -35.02 -9.91 16.34
C ARG A 83 -34.72 -10.26 17.80
N PRO A 84 -34.50 -11.56 18.11
CA PRO A 84 -33.98 -11.97 19.40
C PRO A 84 -32.74 -11.15 19.77
N ARG A 85 -32.71 -10.59 20.99
CA ARG A 85 -31.54 -9.87 21.49
C ARG A 85 -30.35 -10.83 21.46
N GLY A 86 -29.28 -10.47 20.75
CA GLY A 86 -28.06 -11.27 20.69
C GLY A 86 -27.61 -11.72 19.29
N ILE A 87 -28.35 -11.41 18.23
CA ILE A 87 -27.92 -11.65 16.84
C ILE A 87 -27.79 -10.33 16.06
N SER A 88 -26.57 -9.95 15.70
CA SER A 88 -26.32 -8.93 14.67
C SER A 88 -26.38 -9.64 13.31
N SER A 89 -27.26 -9.20 12.40
CA SER A 89 -27.26 -9.75 11.04
C SER A 89 -26.23 -9.09 10.15
N CYS A 90 -25.55 -8.07 10.65
CA CYS A 90 -24.50 -7.37 9.95
C CYS A 90 -23.14 -7.94 10.39
N VAL A 91 -22.29 -8.27 9.43
CA VAL A 91 -20.95 -8.80 9.67
C VAL A 91 -19.93 -8.00 8.88
N ILE A 92 -18.76 -7.78 9.44
CA ILE A 92 -17.63 -7.24 8.69
C ILE A 92 -17.04 -8.38 7.86
N LEU A 93 -17.14 -8.24 6.54
CA LEU A 93 -16.61 -9.18 5.56
C LEU A 93 -15.15 -8.90 5.22
N GLY A 94 -14.68 -7.67 5.39
CA GLY A 94 -13.35 -7.33 4.89
C GLY A 94 -12.96 -5.87 5.02
N ARG A 95 -11.94 -5.49 4.26
CA ARG A 95 -11.39 -4.13 4.20
C ARG A 95 -11.17 -3.72 2.75
N LEU A 96 -11.44 -2.47 2.47
CA LEU A 96 -11.15 -1.80 1.20
C LEU A 96 -10.07 -0.77 1.48
N MET A 97 -8.95 -0.87 0.78
CA MET A 97 -7.90 0.13 0.78
C MET A 97 -7.85 0.75 -0.60
N THR A 98 -7.88 2.08 -0.66
CA THR A 98 -7.75 2.83 -1.90
C THR A 98 -6.53 3.72 -1.80
N VAL A 99 -5.80 3.83 -2.89
CA VAL A 99 -4.63 4.69 -3.01
C VAL A 99 -4.82 5.51 -4.28
N ASP A 100 -4.79 6.83 -4.17
CA ASP A 100 -4.90 7.71 -5.33
C ASP A 100 -3.53 7.96 -6.00
N GLY A 101 -3.55 8.69 -7.12
CA GLY A 101 -2.35 9.05 -7.86
C GLY A 101 -1.45 10.08 -7.14
N GLN A 102 -1.87 10.58 -5.98
CA GLN A 102 -1.13 11.50 -5.13
C GLN A 102 -0.45 10.75 -3.98
N GLY A 103 -0.88 9.51 -3.71
CA GLY A 103 -0.41 8.68 -2.60
C GLY A 103 -1.30 8.79 -1.36
N ASP A 104 -2.45 9.46 -1.44
CA ASP A 104 -3.42 9.48 -0.33
C ASP A 104 -4.11 8.12 -0.24
N ILE A 105 -4.26 7.63 0.99
CA ILE A 105 -4.79 6.31 1.29
C ILE A 105 -6.10 6.47 2.05
N ILE A 106 -7.16 5.82 1.58
CA ILE A 106 -8.41 5.69 2.34
C ILE A 106 -8.68 4.21 2.59
N LEU A 107 -8.84 3.89 3.88
CA LEU A 107 -9.19 2.56 4.38
C LEU A 107 -10.66 2.57 4.78
N SER A 108 -11.39 1.49 4.50
CA SER A 108 -12.82 1.35 4.85
C SER A 108 -13.14 -0.10 5.17
N ASN A 109 -14.11 -0.33 6.06
CA ASN A 109 -14.64 -1.68 6.26
C ASN A 109 -15.54 -2.06 5.10
N ILE A 110 -15.56 -3.36 4.77
CA ILE A 110 -16.58 -3.96 3.94
C ILE A 110 -17.49 -4.74 4.87
N ILE A 111 -18.76 -4.39 4.88
CA ILE A 111 -19.80 -5.04 5.68
C ILE A 111 -20.76 -5.80 4.78
N GLY A 112 -21.45 -6.79 5.34
CA GLY A 112 -22.47 -7.57 4.65
C GLY A 112 -23.60 -7.95 5.58
N SER A 113 -24.75 -8.25 4.98
CA SER A 113 -25.93 -8.76 5.68
C SER A 113 -25.98 -10.28 5.55
N ASP A 114 -26.06 -11.00 6.66
CA ASP A 114 -26.22 -12.46 6.67
C ASP A 114 -27.49 -12.86 5.89
N PRO A 115 -27.36 -13.68 4.82
CA PRO A 115 -28.50 -14.13 4.03
C PRO A 115 -29.39 -15.13 4.77
N GLY A 116 -29.03 -15.58 5.99
CA GLY A 116 -29.79 -16.49 6.83
C GLY A 116 -29.68 -17.97 6.44
N SER A 117 -29.34 -18.25 5.19
CA SER A 117 -28.94 -19.57 4.69
C SER A 117 -28.08 -19.43 3.45
N ALA A 118 -26.85 -19.95 3.47
CA ALA A 118 -26.03 -20.13 2.27
C ALA A 118 -26.27 -21.52 1.69
N ASN A 119 -26.24 -21.69 0.37
CA ASN A 119 -26.33 -23.04 -0.20
C ASN A 119 -24.98 -23.74 0.02
N GLU A 120 -25.03 -25.01 0.42
CA GLU A 120 -23.83 -25.84 0.63
C GLU A 120 -23.02 -26.06 -0.65
N SER A 121 -23.66 -25.92 -1.82
CA SER A 121 -23.01 -26.04 -3.13
C SER A 121 -22.35 -24.76 -3.63
N ASP A 122 -22.58 -23.62 -2.98
CA ASP A 122 -22.01 -22.33 -3.41
C ASP A 122 -20.50 -22.32 -3.18
N THR A 123 -19.76 -21.76 -4.13
CA THR A 123 -18.33 -21.45 -3.97
C THR A 123 -18.13 -20.37 -2.90
N GLU A 124 -16.92 -20.24 -2.36
CA GLU A 124 -16.66 -19.25 -1.30
C GLU A 124 -16.92 -17.80 -1.76
N LEU A 125 -16.67 -17.49 -3.02
CA LEU A 125 -16.93 -16.15 -3.58
C LEU A 125 -18.43 -15.90 -3.78
N GLU A 126 -19.20 -16.91 -4.18
CA GLU A 126 -20.68 -16.82 -4.25
C GLU A 126 -21.28 -16.63 -2.85
N VAL A 127 -20.74 -17.32 -1.84
CA VAL A 127 -21.12 -17.08 -0.44
C VAL A 127 -20.82 -15.64 -0.07
N ILE A 128 -19.63 -15.09 -0.36
CA ILE A 128 -19.32 -13.68 -0.07
C ILE A 128 -20.30 -12.73 -0.79
N GLN A 129 -20.66 -13.02 -2.04
CA GLN A 129 -21.61 -12.20 -2.80
C GLN A 129 -23.01 -12.24 -2.21
N SER A 130 -23.45 -13.39 -1.68
CA SER A 130 -24.77 -13.56 -1.05
C SER A 130 -24.96 -12.69 0.19
N TYR A 131 -23.86 -12.27 0.84
CA TYR A 131 -23.90 -11.32 1.96
C TYR A 131 -24.11 -9.85 1.53
N ASP A 132 -24.29 -9.58 0.22
CA ASP A 132 -24.48 -8.22 -0.33
C ASP A 132 -23.45 -7.20 0.20
N PRO A 133 -22.15 -7.37 -0.10
CA PRO A 133 -21.07 -6.58 0.45
C PRO A 133 -21.20 -5.09 0.13
N LYS A 134 -21.00 -4.23 1.14
CA LYS A 134 -21.10 -2.77 1.06
C LYS A 134 -19.89 -2.12 1.71
N VAL A 135 -19.49 -0.97 1.18
CA VAL A 135 -18.45 -0.15 1.80
C VAL A 135 -19.07 0.64 2.96
N ASP A 136 -18.55 0.44 4.15
CA ASP A 136 -18.87 1.27 5.31
C ASP A 136 -18.06 2.57 5.22
N THR A 137 -18.69 3.61 4.69
CA THR A 137 -18.08 4.95 4.59
C THR A 137 -17.93 5.65 5.94
N SER A 138 -18.64 5.19 6.98
CA SER A 138 -18.54 5.75 8.33
C SER A 138 -17.31 5.25 9.09
N SER A 139 -16.72 4.14 8.66
CA SER A 139 -15.48 3.59 9.22
C SER A 139 -14.23 4.04 8.45
N GLN A 140 -14.31 5.16 7.73
CA GLN A 140 -13.18 5.62 6.92
C GLN A 140 -12.03 6.09 7.79
N GLU A 141 -10.85 5.56 7.49
CA GLU A 141 -9.58 6.00 8.06
C GLU A 141 -8.71 6.54 6.92
N SER A 142 -8.09 7.70 7.13
CA SER A 142 -7.19 8.32 6.16
C SER A 142 -5.74 8.10 6.55
N ASP A 143 -4.92 7.73 5.59
CA ASP A 143 -3.46 7.63 5.70
C ASP A 143 -2.82 8.19 4.42
N ALA A 144 -1.50 8.20 4.32
CA ALA A 144 -0.79 8.62 3.11
C ALA A 144 0.52 7.86 2.94
N MET A 145 0.92 7.69 1.68
CA MET A 145 2.22 7.13 1.34
C MET A 145 3.34 8.04 1.86
N SER A 146 4.28 7.45 2.59
CA SER A 146 5.40 8.20 3.17
C SER A 146 6.24 8.88 2.10
N TRP A 147 6.85 10.01 2.48
CA TRP A 147 7.80 10.77 1.64
C TRP A 147 7.22 11.28 0.30
N GLY A 148 5.89 11.35 0.17
CA GLY A 148 5.23 11.78 -1.07
C GLY A 148 5.44 10.81 -2.23
N THR A 149 5.74 9.54 -1.91
CA THR A 149 5.77 8.44 -2.88
C THR A 149 4.37 8.13 -3.38
N LYS A 150 4.30 7.50 -4.55
CA LYS A 150 3.05 7.25 -5.27
C LYS A 150 3.06 5.85 -5.84
N LEU A 151 1.90 5.38 -6.29
CA LEU A 151 1.84 4.15 -7.08
C LEU A 151 2.11 4.46 -8.56
N GLU A 152 2.97 3.65 -9.17
CA GLU A 152 3.26 3.69 -10.60
C GLU A 152 2.65 2.47 -11.31
N ARG A 153 2.24 2.66 -12.56
CA ARG A 153 1.82 1.55 -13.43
C ARG A 153 2.20 1.82 -14.88
N GLY A 154 2.91 0.90 -15.51
CA GLY A 154 3.30 1.00 -16.91
C GLY A 154 4.48 1.94 -17.16
N ASN A 155 4.33 3.17 -16.70
CA ASN A 155 5.26 4.26 -16.92
C ASN A 155 5.61 4.90 -15.56
N PRO A 156 6.90 5.09 -15.23
CA PRO A 156 7.34 5.72 -13.98
C PRO A 156 6.93 7.20 -13.83
N LEU A 157 6.24 7.77 -14.82
CA LEU A 157 5.63 9.11 -14.75
C LEU A 157 4.09 9.07 -14.73
N ALA A 158 3.49 7.89 -14.90
CA ALA A 158 2.05 7.70 -14.85
C ALA A 158 1.66 7.23 -13.44
N THR A 159 1.13 8.16 -12.66
CA THR A 159 0.50 7.85 -11.37
C THR A 159 -0.75 7.01 -11.62
N SER A 160 -0.90 5.91 -10.89
CA SER A 160 -2.09 5.06 -10.97
C SER A 160 -2.83 5.10 -9.66
N ASN A 161 -4.16 5.18 -9.73
CA ASN A 161 -4.95 4.81 -8.57
C ASN A 161 -4.96 3.29 -8.44
N ALA A 162 -5.06 2.79 -7.21
CA ALA A 162 -5.27 1.39 -6.91
C ALA A 162 -6.36 1.23 -5.86
N SER A 163 -7.18 0.19 -6.00
CA SER A 163 -8.15 -0.25 -5.00
C SER A 163 -7.82 -1.70 -4.67
N ILE A 164 -7.45 -1.93 -3.42
CA ILE A 164 -7.09 -3.22 -2.86
C ILE A 164 -8.29 -3.67 -2.02
N VAL A 165 -8.92 -4.75 -2.44
CA VAL A 165 -10.08 -5.35 -1.80
C VAL A 165 -9.62 -6.61 -1.09
N LEU A 166 -9.83 -6.67 0.22
CA LEU A 166 -9.55 -7.83 1.06
C LEU A 166 -10.87 -8.36 1.63
N LEU A 167 -11.27 -9.57 1.23
CA LEU A 167 -12.53 -10.18 1.61
C LEU A 167 -12.29 -11.49 2.34
N ARG A 168 -12.86 -11.64 3.52
CA ARG A 168 -12.85 -12.87 4.29
C ARG A 168 -14.17 -13.61 4.08
N SER A 169 -14.06 -14.88 3.68
CA SER A 169 -15.22 -15.78 3.62
C SER A 169 -15.78 -16.02 5.02
N PRO A 170 -17.07 -15.73 5.27
CA PRO A 170 -17.71 -16.05 6.57
C PRO A 170 -17.79 -17.56 6.84
N ARG A 171 -17.74 -18.39 5.78
CA ARG A 171 -17.84 -19.85 5.87
C ARG A 171 -16.52 -20.52 6.23
N SER A 172 -15.45 -20.19 5.51
CA SER A 172 -14.14 -20.85 5.64
C SER A 172 -13.12 -20.04 6.46
N GLY A 173 -13.31 -18.73 6.55
CA GLY A 173 -12.32 -17.80 7.10
C GLY A 173 -11.17 -17.47 6.16
N ASN A 174 -11.15 -18.02 4.93
CA ASN A 174 -10.14 -17.70 3.92
C ASN A 174 -10.25 -16.24 3.48
N VAL A 175 -9.10 -15.64 3.17
CA VAL A 175 -9.03 -14.26 2.69
C VAL A 175 -8.71 -14.25 1.20
N TYR A 176 -9.53 -13.52 0.47
CA TYR A 176 -9.43 -13.23 -0.95
C TYR A 176 -8.95 -11.80 -1.10
N SER A 177 -7.85 -11.62 -1.83
CA SER A 177 -7.31 -10.31 -2.16
C SER A 177 -7.47 -10.02 -3.65
N TYR A 178 -7.80 -8.78 -3.96
CA TYR A 178 -7.92 -8.33 -5.34
C TYR A 178 -7.46 -6.89 -5.47
N VAL A 179 -6.67 -6.58 -6.50
CA VAL A 179 -6.20 -5.24 -6.80
C VAL A 179 -6.75 -4.77 -8.13
N ILE A 180 -7.55 -3.71 -8.08
CA ILE A 180 -8.01 -2.96 -9.26
C ILE A 180 -7.11 -1.75 -9.43
N HIS A 181 -6.51 -1.63 -10.59
CA HIS A 181 -5.72 -0.47 -10.97
C HIS A 181 -6.50 0.34 -12.01
N SER A 182 -6.59 1.65 -11.83
CA SER A 182 -7.24 2.53 -12.79
C SER A 182 -6.57 3.90 -12.83
N PRO A 183 -6.40 4.49 -14.03
CA PRO A 183 -5.80 5.82 -14.19
C PRO A 183 -6.75 6.95 -13.77
N SER A 184 -8.05 6.70 -13.63
CA SER A 184 -9.06 7.75 -13.41
C SER A 184 -10.12 7.41 -12.38
N GLU A 185 -10.21 6.16 -11.92
CA GLU A 185 -11.33 5.69 -11.12
C GLU A 185 -10.86 4.97 -9.85
N ILE A 186 -11.49 5.29 -8.72
CA ILE A 186 -11.25 4.64 -7.43
C ILE A 186 -12.56 4.00 -6.98
N ILE A 187 -12.49 2.78 -6.44
CA ILE A 187 -13.63 2.15 -5.80
C ILE A 187 -13.86 2.86 -4.47
N THR A 188 -14.82 3.77 -4.42
CA THR A 188 -15.21 4.45 -3.17
C THR A 188 -16.66 4.17 -2.78
N THR A 189 -17.40 3.46 -3.64
CA THR A 189 -18.84 3.24 -3.53
C THR A 189 -19.19 1.77 -3.59
N THR A 190 -20.28 1.39 -2.93
CA THR A 190 -20.82 0.03 -2.91
C THR A 190 -21.06 -0.56 -4.30
N ASP A 191 -21.59 0.21 -5.26
CA ASP A 191 -21.89 -0.34 -6.60
C ASP A 191 -20.62 -0.84 -7.31
N LYS A 192 -19.55 -0.04 -7.29
CA LYS A 192 -18.25 -0.43 -7.85
C LYS A 192 -17.60 -1.60 -7.12
N LEU A 193 -17.82 -1.71 -5.80
CA LEU A 193 -17.36 -2.88 -5.06
C LEU A 193 -18.09 -4.15 -5.54
N ARG A 194 -19.41 -4.07 -5.77
CA ARG A 194 -20.21 -5.19 -6.27
C ARG A 194 -19.80 -5.59 -7.68
N ASP A 195 -19.50 -4.62 -8.54
CA ASP A 195 -18.95 -4.88 -9.88
C ASP A 195 -17.58 -5.57 -9.77
N GLY A 196 -16.66 -5.05 -8.95
CA GLY A 196 -15.34 -5.66 -8.75
C GLY A 196 -15.38 -7.07 -8.15
N ILE A 197 -16.34 -7.37 -7.27
CA ILE A 197 -16.57 -8.72 -6.74
C ILE A 197 -17.16 -9.64 -7.82
N SER A 198 -18.06 -9.11 -8.66
CA SER A 198 -18.60 -9.86 -9.79
C SER A 198 -17.53 -10.18 -10.83
N ASP A 199 -16.59 -9.25 -11.06
CA ASP A 199 -15.38 -9.46 -11.85
C ASP A 199 -14.48 -10.52 -11.22
N LEU A 200 -14.30 -10.51 -9.89
CA LEU A 200 -13.52 -11.52 -9.18
C LEU A 200 -14.13 -12.94 -9.34
N ILE A 201 -15.45 -13.04 -9.28
CA ILE A 201 -16.21 -14.30 -9.45
C ILE A 201 -16.12 -14.80 -10.89
N SER A 202 -16.27 -13.89 -11.85
CA SER A 202 -16.24 -14.22 -13.29
C SER A 202 -14.82 -14.38 -13.85
N ALA A 203 -13.82 -13.86 -13.15
CA ALA A 203 -12.42 -14.03 -13.51
C ALA A 203 -12.04 -15.51 -13.45
N SER A 204 -11.34 -15.97 -14.49
CA SER A 204 -10.77 -17.31 -14.52
C SER A 204 -9.92 -17.55 -13.26
N PRO A 205 -9.90 -18.77 -12.69
CA PRO A 205 -9.00 -19.12 -11.60
C PRO A 205 -7.54 -18.74 -11.88
N ALA A 206 -7.15 -18.69 -13.16
CA ALA A 206 -5.83 -18.28 -13.61
C ALA A 206 -5.49 -16.80 -13.34
N THR A 207 -6.47 -15.91 -13.19
CA THR A 207 -6.25 -14.47 -12.94
C THR A 207 -6.16 -14.18 -11.44
N ASN A 208 -6.94 -14.92 -10.62
CA ASN A 208 -6.96 -14.78 -9.16
C ASN A 208 -5.88 -15.62 -8.46
N SER A 209 -5.16 -16.46 -9.20
CA SER A 209 -4.05 -17.30 -8.71
C SER A 209 -2.65 -16.75 -9.00
N VAL A 210 -2.56 -15.49 -9.45
CA VAL A 210 -1.27 -14.83 -9.73
C VAL A 210 -0.95 -13.82 -8.64
N ASN A 211 0.33 -13.63 -8.39
CA ASN A 211 0.80 -12.51 -7.56
C ASN A 211 0.36 -11.17 -8.16
N GLN A 212 -0.23 -10.32 -7.32
CA GLN A 212 -0.54 -8.94 -7.67
C GLN A 212 0.57 -8.03 -7.15
N TYR A 213 0.96 -7.02 -7.93
CA TYR A 213 2.07 -6.12 -7.60
C TYR A 213 1.57 -4.68 -7.58
N LEU A 214 1.96 -3.95 -6.54
CA LEU A 214 1.76 -2.52 -6.39
C LEU A 214 3.13 -1.86 -6.45
N CYS A 215 3.46 -1.25 -7.59
CA CYS A 215 4.76 -0.64 -7.80
C CYS A 215 4.79 0.77 -7.21
N ILE A 216 5.89 1.10 -6.53
CA ILE A 216 6.06 2.38 -5.86
C ILE A 216 7.01 3.24 -6.68
N ASP A 217 6.56 4.45 -7.00
CA ASP A 217 7.35 5.44 -7.73
C ASP A 217 8.62 5.80 -6.96
N ARG A 218 9.72 5.77 -7.69
CA ARG A 218 11.07 6.18 -7.29
C ARG A 218 11.37 7.61 -7.75
N SER A 219 10.50 8.57 -7.43
CA SER A 219 10.75 9.96 -7.83
C SER A 219 12.07 10.48 -7.22
N GLY A 220 12.95 11.04 -8.04
CA GLY A 220 14.16 11.73 -7.58
C GLY A 220 15.48 10.94 -7.63
N TRP A 221 15.97 10.63 -8.84
CA TRP A 221 17.38 10.30 -9.13
C TRP A 221 17.97 9.09 -8.37
N VAL A 222 17.14 8.18 -7.88
CA VAL A 222 17.61 6.99 -7.15
C VAL A 222 18.00 5.90 -8.15
N VAL A 223 19.26 5.43 -8.08
CA VAL A 223 19.79 4.34 -8.93
C VAL A 223 19.42 2.95 -8.38
N THR A 224 18.50 2.88 -7.41
CA THR A 224 18.09 1.62 -6.79
C THR A 224 17.13 0.84 -7.71
N PRO A 225 17.09 -0.50 -7.57
CA PRO A 225 16.07 -1.30 -8.24
C PRO A 225 14.67 -0.83 -7.84
N ALA A 226 13.74 -0.91 -8.80
CA ALA A 226 12.33 -0.69 -8.52
C ALA A 226 11.84 -1.74 -7.51
N ARG A 227 10.90 -1.35 -6.66
CA ARG A 227 10.34 -2.20 -5.59
C ARG A 227 8.84 -2.15 -5.69
N ALA A 228 8.22 -3.28 -5.41
CA ALA A 228 6.78 -3.42 -5.38
C ALA A 228 6.36 -4.12 -4.10
N VAL A 229 5.13 -3.84 -3.67
CA VAL A 229 4.44 -4.67 -2.70
C VAL A 229 3.73 -5.78 -3.46
N ARG A 230 4.15 -7.01 -3.22
CA ARG A 230 3.57 -8.23 -3.76
C ARG A 230 2.49 -8.74 -2.81
N LEU A 231 1.32 -9.00 -3.37
CA LEU A 231 0.20 -9.70 -2.75
C LEU A 231 0.14 -11.10 -3.35
N ALA A 232 0.36 -12.10 -2.51
CA ALA A 232 0.20 -13.49 -2.90
C ALA A 232 -1.29 -13.82 -3.12
N PRO A 233 -1.62 -14.66 -4.11
CA PRO A 233 -2.98 -15.13 -4.31
C PRO A 233 -3.44 -15.94 -3.10
N PHE A 234 -4.72 -15.80 -2.73
CA PHE A 234 -5.35 -16.53 -1.61
C PHE A 234 -4.56 -16.44 -0.29
N ALA A 235 -3.87 -15.32 -0.07
CA ALA A 235 -3.14 -15.08 1.16
C ALA A 235 -4.11 -15.07 2.35
N SER A 236 -3.98 -16.06 3.24
CA SER A 236 -4.81 -16.19 4.45
C SER A 236 -4.36 -15.26 5.59
N GLY A 237 -3.33 -14.43 5.38
CA GLY A 237 -2.81 -13.52 6.39
C GLY A 237 -1.65 -12.66 5.89
N PRO A 238 -1.04 -11.88 6.81
CA PRO A 238 -0.03 -10.86 6.46
C PRO A 238 1.23 -11.42 5.78
N SER A 239 1.53 -12.71 5.97
CA SER A 239 2.67 -13.39 5.33
C SER A 239 2.55 -13.46 3.80
N GLY A 240 1.35 -13.29 3.24
CA GLY A 240 1.14 -13.17 1.81
C GLY A 240 1.54 -11.82 1.22
N VAL A 241 1.87 -10.84 2.06
CA VAL A 241 2.31 -9.50 1.65
C VAL A 241 3.83 -9.40 1.80
N ALA A 242 4.53 -9.11 0.72
CA ALA A 242 5.98 -8.99 0.74
C ALA A 242 6.47 -7.83 -0.11
N ASN A 243 7.48 -7.12 0.40
CA ASN A 243 8.27 -6.20 -0.39
C ASN A 243 9.24 -6.99 -1.28
N VAL A 244 9.22 -6.74 -2.58
CA VAL A 244 10.08 -7.41 -3.55
C VAL A 244 10.76 -6.40 -4.45
N GLU A 245 12.00 -6.69 -4.82
CA GLU A 245 12.67 -6.01 -5.94
C GLU A 245 12.09 -6.55 -7.25
N VAL A 246 11.76 -5.64 -8.16
CA VAL A 246 11.09 -5.98 -9.42
C VAL A 246 11.91 -5.50 -10.59
N SER A 247 12.02 -6.35 -11.62
CA SER A 247 12.56 -5.96 -12.91
C SER A 247 11.53 -5.13 -13.67
N GLY A 248 12.01 -4.27 -14.58
CA GLY A 248 11.18 -3.25 -15.24
C GLY A 248 9.91 -3.77 -15.91
N SER A 249 9.80 -5.05 -16.27
CA SER A 249 8.60 -5.61 -16.91
C SER A 249 7.39 -5.79 -15.98
N VAL A 250 7.59 -5.91 -14.66
CA VAL A 250 6.48 -6.12 -13.70
C VAL A 250 5.73 -4.82 -13.44
N CYS A 251 6.44 -3.70 -13.44
CA CYS A 251 5.88 -2.36 -13.27
C CYS A 251 5.59 -1.65 -14.59
N ALA A 252 5.87 -2.28 -15.73
CA ALA A 252 5.71 -1.70 -17.07
C ALA A 252 4.41 -2.10 -17.80
N SER A 253 3.43 -2.71 -17.12
CA SER A 253 2.15 -3.14 -17.72
C SER A 253 0.87 -2.53 -17.13
#